data_AF-B3MBZ2-F1
#
_entry.id   AF-B3MBZ2-F1
#
_cell.length_a   1.000
_cell.length_b   1.000
_cell.length_c   1.000
_cell.angle_alpha   90.00
_cell.angle_beta   90.00
_cell.angle_gamma   90.00
#
_symmetry.space_group_name_H-M   'P 1'
#
loop_
_entity.id
_entity.type
_entity.pdbx_description
1 polymer ?
#
loop_
_entity_poly.entity_id
_entity_poly.type
_entity_poly.pdbx_seq_one_letter_code
_entity_poly.pdbx_strand_id
1 'polypeptide(L)'
;MNSTDFLTLCKSLFDNSLSLLCSGMVPEHLSRKYQYKLLRAHDPYSIFYIKANPGTYLVAFQSLEMPDCQNVTMLDLNNIQCQNQYNEQRDLHFGYSYRMCFNYSMNLTDELSQNCGARSYEYNQQSGYYFANEDNSMDINFLSNGGVLVGSPALFLYLVVSLLMVLILLWSDLRMQDTWKGLKILHSVEEEGAEN
;
A
#
# COMPACT_ATOMS: atom_id res chain seq x y z
N MET A 1 6.33 -14.10 5.64
CA MET A 1 6.51 -15.42 5.00
C MET A 1 7.37 -15.19 3.77
N ASN A 2 8.44 -15.96 3.57
CA ASN A 2 9.42 -15.66 2.53
C ASN A 2 8.88 -16.11 1.15
N SER A 3 9.26 -15.45 0.06
CA SER A 3 8.76 -15.76 -1.30
C SER A 3 8.99 -17.21 -1.73
N THR A 4 10.06 -17.83 -1.21
CA THR A 4 10.40 -19.25 -1.39
C THR A 4 9.37 -20.19 -0.76
N ASP A 5 8.76 -19.79 0.36
CA ASP A 5 7.83 -20.64 1.11
C ASP A 5 6.51 -20.78 0.35
N PHE A 6 6.07 -19.70 -0.31
CA PHE A 6 4.87 -19.72 -1.15
C PHE A 6 5.03 -20.66 -2.35
N LEU A 7 6.12 -20.53 -3.11
CA LEU A 7 6.41 -21.40 -4.25
C LEU A 7 6.49 -22.88 -3.84
N THR A 8 7.06 -23.16 -2.66
CA THR A 8 7.23 -24.54 -2.19
C THR A 8 5.92 -25.14 -1.72
N LEU A 9 5.17 -24.43 -0.87
CA LEU A 9 3.95 -24.95 -0.27
C LEU A 9 2.79 -24.97 -1.27
N CYS A 10 2.67 -23.96 -2.13
CA CYS A 10 1.60 -23.80 -3.12
C CYS A 10 2.06 -24.15 -4.53
N LYS A 11 3.05 -25.05 -4.68
CA LYS A 11 3.60 -25.47 -5.97
C LYS A 11 2.52 -25.90 -6.98
N SER A 12 1.49 -26.58 -6.50
CA SER A 12 0.33 -27.00 -7.30
C SER A 12 -0.37 -25.86 -8.05
N LEU A 13 -0.34 -24.63 -7.51
CA LEU A 13 -0.91 -23.44 -8.15
C LEU A 13 -0.10 -22.95 -9.36
N PHE A 14 1.18 -23.33 -9.46
CA PHE A 14 2.08 -22.98 -10.56
C PHE A 14 2.11 -24.06 -11.64
N ASP A 15 1.96 -25.33 -11.25
CA ASP A 15 2.01 -26.46 -12.18
C ASP A 15 0.70 -26.64 -12.98
N ASN A 16 -0.38 -25.95 -12.60
CA ASN A 16 -1.72 -26.15 -13.16
C ASN A 16 -2.39 -24.84 -13.58
N SER A 17 -3.26 -24.93 -14.59
CA SER A 17 -4.21 -23.85 -14.89
C SER A 17 -5.39 -23.91 -13.90
N LEU A 18 -5.77 -22.74 -13.40
CA LEU A 18 -6.80 -22.56 -12.39
C LEU A 18 -8.04 -21.95 -13.06
N SER A 19 -9.22 -22.49 -12.77
CA SER A 19 -10.48 -21.94 -13.28
C SER A 19 -11.16 -21.07 -12.24
N LEU A 20 -11.81 -20.00 -12.69
CA LEU A 20 -12.59 -19.13 -11.82
C LEU A 20 -13.74 -19.92 -11.18
N LEU A 21 -13.80 -19.87 -9.86
CA LEU A 21 -14.92 -20.36 -9.07
C LEU A 21 -15.97 -19.27 -8.95
N CYS A 22 -15.56 -18.10 -8.44
CA CYS A 22 -16.41 -16.95 -8.23
C CYS A 22 -15.58 -15.69 -7.94
N SER A 23 -16.22 -14.53 -8.01
CA SER A 23 -15.66 -13.26 -7.59
C SER A 23 -16.67 -12.50 -6.72
N GLY A 24 -16.19 -11.59 -5.89
CA GLY A 24 -17.03 -10.78 -5.02
C GLY A 24 -16.27 -9.63 -4.37
N MET A 25 -16.96 -8.96 -3.45
CA MET A 25 -16.38 -7.91 -2.61
C MET A 25 -16.31 -8.41 -1.17
N VAL A 26 -15.19 -8.16 -0.49
CA VAL A 26 -15.00 -8.58 0.91
C VAL A 26 -16.06 -7.88 1.77
N PRO A 27 -16.94 -8.61 2.48
CA PRO A 27 -17.96 -8.01 3.32
C PRO A 27 -17.34 -7.49 4.62
N GLU A 28 -17.93 -6.44 5.20
CA GLU A 28 -17.39 -5.76 6.40
C GLU A 28 -17.13 -6.71 7.58
N HIS A 29 -18.03 -7.67 7.81
CA HIS A 29 -17.91 -8.60 8.93
C HIS A 29 -16.66 -9.49 8.81
N LEU A 30 -16.29 -9.90 7.59
CA LEU A 30 -15.07 -10.68 7.35
C LEU A 30 -13.82 -9.81 7.50
N SER A 31 -13.85 -8.57 7.03
CA SER A 31 -12.74 -7.64 7.23
C SER A 31 -12.46 -7.41 8.72
N ARG A 32 -13.48 -7.24 9.56
CA ARG A 32 -13.31 -7.10 11.02
C ARG A 32 -12.78 -8.38 11.66
N LYS A 33 -13.29 -9.56 11.25
CA LYS A 33 -12.86 -10.86 11.78
C LYS A 33 -11.41 -11.21 11.44
N TYR A 34 -10.94 -10.82 10.25
CA TYR A 34 -9.62 -11.13 9.72
C TYR A 34 -8.72 -9.90 9.54
N GLN A 35 -8.97 -8.84 10.31
CA GLN A 35 -8.33 -7.52 10.15
C GLN A 35 -6.80 -7.55 10.15
N TYR A 36 -6.19 -8.53 10.84
CA TYR A 36 -4.75 -8.73 10.90
C TYR A 36 -4.12 -9.32 9.62
N LYS A 37 -4.93 -9.75 8.63
CA LYS A 37 -4.49 -10.46 7.42
C LYS A 37 -4.53 -9.60 6.14
N LEU A 38 -4.38 -8.28 6.25
CA LEU A 38 -4.42 -7.34 5.10
C LEU A 38 -5.79 -7.28 4.38
N LEU A 39 -6.85 -7.84 4.97
CA LEU A 39 -8.18 -7.91 4.40
C LEU A 39 -8.97 -6.61 4.71
N ARG A 40 -9.31 -5.83 3.69
CA ARG A 40 -10.13 -4.62 3.86
C ARG A 40 -11.55 -4.85 3.37
N ALA A 41 -12.49 -4.17 4.01
CA ALA A 41 -13.87 -4.20 3.57
C ALA A 41 -13.97 -3.60 2.16
N HIS A 42 -14.82 -4.17 1.33
CA HIS A 42 -15.04 -3.79 -0.06
C HIS A 42 -13.84 -3.97 -1.00
N ASP A 43 -12.76 -4.62 -0.57
CA ASP A 43 -11.72 -5.05 -1.51
C ASP A 43 -12.30 -6.12 -2.45
N PRO A 44 -11.99 -6.06 -3.76
CA PRO A 44 -12.36 -7.10 -4.69
C PRO A 44 -11.58 -8.37 -4.39
N TYR A 45 -12.24 -9.52 -4.53
CA TYR A 45 -11.59 -10.82 -4.49
C TYR A 45 -12.12 -11.75 -5.57
N SER A 46 -11.26 -12.67 -6.01
CA SER A 46 -11.57 -13.74 -6.96
C SER A 46 -11.01 -15.05 -6.43
N ILE A 47 -11.83 -16.09 -6.46
CA ILE A 47 -11.47 -17.44 -6.04
C ILE A 47 -11.31 -18.29 -7.31
N PHE A 48 -10.17 -18.95 -7.42
CA PHE A 48 -9.87 -19.90 -8.48
C PHE A 48 -9.56 -21.27 -7.86
N TYR A 49 -9.81 -22.34 -8.62
CA TYR A 49 -9.57 -23.70 -8.18
C TYR A 49 -8.90 -24.54 -9.26
N ILE A 50 -8.18 -25.59 -8.84
CA ILE A 50 -7.60 -26.56 -9.75
C ILE A 50 -8.65 -27.62 -10.08
N LYS A 51 -9.07 -27.73 -11.34
CA LYS A 51 -10.04 -28.77 -11.77
C LYS A 51 -9.53 -30.19 -11.55
N ALA A 52 -8.23 -30.42 -11.73
CA ALA A 52 -7.59 -31.71 -11.51
C ALA A 52 -7.39 -32.07 -10.02
N ASN A 53 -7.45 -31.09 -9.13
CA ASN A 53 -7.32 -31.28 -7.68
C ASN A 53 -8.35 -30.40 -6.94
N PRO A 54 -9.64 -30.77 -7.00
CA PRO A 54 -10.69 -30.04 -6.31
C PRO A 54 -10.40 -30.05 -4.79
N GLY A 55 -10.22 -28.88 -4.19
CA GLY A 55 -9.75 -28.72 -2.80
C GLY A 55 -8.53 -27.82 -2.64
N THR A 56 -7.82 -27.53 -3.74
CA THR A 56 -6.77 -26.49 -3.80
C THR A 56 -7.33 -25.21 -4.44
N TYR A 57 -7.25 -24.11 -3.70
CA TYR A 57 -7.78 -22.81 -4.09
C TYR A 57 -6.69 -21.74 -4.15
N LEU A 58 -6.81 -20.82 -5.11
CA LEU A 58 -6.13 -19.54 -5.14
C LEU A 58 -7.16 -18.45 -4.86
N VAL A 59 -6.94 -17.62 -3.85
CA VAL A 59 -7.76 -16.44 -3.58
C VAL A 59 -6.94 -15.20 -3.88
N ALA A 60 -7.29 -14.51 -4.96
CA ALA A 60 -6.70 -13.25 -5.35
C ALA A 60 -7.50 -12.10 -4.73
N PHE A 61 -6.83 -11.20 -4.02
CA PHE A 61 -7.39 -9.98 -3.44
C PHE A 61 -6.85 -8.75 -4.16
N GLN A 62 -7.56 -7.63 -4.07
CA GLN A 62 -7.08 -6.29 -4.44
C GLN A 62 -6.72 -6.12 -5.94
N SER A 63 -7.30 -6.94 -6.82
CA SER A 63 -7.23 -6.75 -8.27
C SER A 63 -8.61 -6.56 -8.88
N LEU A 64 -8.75 -5.52 -9.69
CA LEU A 64 -9.94 -5.27 -10.51
C LEU A 64 -9.94 -6.07 -11.82
N GLU A 65 -8.79 -6.62 -12.22
CA GLU A 65 -8.64 -7.37 -13.48
C GLU A 65 -8.93 -8.86 -13.29
N MET A 66 -8.66 -9.40 -12.08
CA MET A 66 -8.89 -10.81 -11.77
C MET A 66 -10.33 -11.30 -11.98
N PRO A 67 -11.38 -10.52 -11.67
CA PRO A 67 -12.76 -10.95 -11.91
C PRO A 67 -13.09 -11.24 -13.38
N ASP A 68 -12.37 -10.64 -14.33
CA ASP A 68 -12.58 -10.84 -15.77
C ASP A 68 -11.87 -12.09 -16.31
N CYS A 69 -11.02 -12.72 -15.49
CA CYS A 69 -10.29 -13.93 -15.84
C CYS A 69 -11.14 -15.17 -15.60
N GLN A 70 -11.39 -15.95 -16.66
CA GLN A 70 -12.07 -17.23 -16.54
C GLN A 70 -11.10 -18.36 -16.18
N ASN A 71 -9.88 -18.32 -16.73
CA ASN A 71 -8.77 -19.17 -16.30
C ASN A 71 -7.54 -18.31 -16.02
N VAL A 72 -6.74 -18.74 -15.06
CA VAL A 72 -5.45 -18.13 -14.75
C VAL A 72 -4.36 -19.18 -14.66
N THR A 73 -3.15 -18.81 -15.07
CA THR A 73 -1.94 -19.62 -14.93
C THR A 73 -0.87 -18.75 -14.28
N MET A 74 -0.34 -19.21 -13.15
CA MET A 74 0.76 -18.53 -12.47
C MET A 74 2.05 -18.79 -13.27
N LEU A 75 2.61 -17.77 -13.93
CA LEU A 75 3.87 -17.90 -14.66
C LEU A 75 5.06 -17.81 -13.70
N ASP A 76 4.97 -16.86 -12.77
CA ASP A 76 5.88 -16.72 -11.65
C ASP A 76 5.16 -16.02 -10.49
N LEU A 77 5.93 -15.53 -9.52
CA LEU A 77 5.41 -14.85 -8.34
C LEU A 77 4.64 -13.56 -8.67
N ASN A 78 5.07 -12.80 -9.67
CA ASN A 78 4.54 -11.49 -10.03
C ASN A 78 3.68 -11.53 -11.30
N ASN A 79 3.85 -12.56 -12.13
CA ASN A 79 3.21 -12.65 -13.44
C ASN A 79 2.15 -13.75 -13.46
N ILE A 80 0.92 -13.36 -13.81
CA ILE A 80 -0.22 -14.26 -13.95
C ILE A 80 -0.78 -14.10 -15.36
N GLN A 81 -0.82 -15.19 -16.11
CA GLN A 81 -1.49 -15.21 -17.38
C GLN A 81 -2.99 -15.40 -17.16
N CYS A 82 -3.78 -14.44 -17.63
CA CYS A 82 -5.23 -14.41 -17.55
C CYS A 82 -5.83 -14.76 -18.91
N GLN A 83 -6.83 -15.63 -18.92
CA GLN A 83 -7.65 -15.93 -20.09
C GLN A 83 -9.09 -15.53 -19.80
N ASN A 84 -9.64 -14.62 -20.59
CA ASN A 84 -11.02 -14.15 -20.43
C ASN A 84 -12.04 -15.09 -21.10
N GLN A 85 -13.33 -14.76 -20.95
CA GLN A 85 -14.45 -15.48 -21.56
C GLN A 85 -14.43 -15.53 -23.10
N TYR A 86 -13.72 -14.61 -23.75
CA TYR A 86 -13.55 -14.56 -25.20
C TYR A 86 -12.32 -15.34 -25.67
N ASN A 87 -11.69 -16.09 -24.77
CA ASN A 87 -10.48 -16.87 -25.03
C ASN A 87 -9.26 -15.99 -25.36
N GLU A 88 -9.30 -14.69 -25.05
CA GLU A 88 -8.16 -13.78 -25.18
C GLU A 88 -7.23 -13.95 -23.99
N GLN A 89 -5.94 -14.04 -24.26
CA GLN A 89 -4.89 -14.13 -23.25
C GLN A 89 -4.27 -12.76 -23.00
N ARG A 90 -4.05 -12.43 -21.72
CA ARG A 90 -3.35 -11.23 -21.28
C ARG A 90 -2.48 -11.57 -20.08
N ASP A 91 -1.26 -11.04 -20.06
CA ASP A 91 -0.37 -11.21 -18.93
C ASP A 91 -0.58 -10.05 -17.95
N LEU A 92 -0.90 -10.40 -16.70
CA LEU A 92 -1.08 -9.46 -15.60
C LEU A 92 0.21 -9.43 -14.78
N HIS A 93 0.77 -8.24 -14.60
CA HIS A 93 2.00 -8.02 -13.83
C HIS A 93 1.69 -7.29 -12.52
N PHE A 94 1.98 -7.93 -11.40
CA PHE A 94 1.79 -7.38 -10.05
C PHE A 94 3.16 -7.08 -9.42
N GLY A 95 3.63 -5.85 -9.59
CA GLY A 95 4.94 -5.41 -9.11
C GLY A 95 5.14 -5.57 -7.60
N TYR A 96 4.06 -5.37 -6.84
CA TYR A 96 4.02 -5.62 -5.40
C TYR A 96 2.86 -6.55 -5.08
N SER A 97 3.18 -7.71 -4.53
CA SER A 97 2.16 -8.63 -4.04
C SER A 97 2.61 -9.39 -2.82
N TYR A 98 1.71 -9.44 -1.85
CA TYR A 98 1.87 -10.23 -0.64
C TYR A 98 1.19 -11.58 -0.81
N ARG A 99 1.84 -12.64 -0.34
CA ARG A 99 1.41 -14.01 -0.63
C ARG A 99 1.52 -14.88 0.60
N MET A 100 0.50 -15.70 0.84
CA MET A 100 0.49 -16.69 1.91
C MET A 100 0.00 -18.01 1.35
N CYS A 101 0.61 -19.12 1.75
CA CYS A 101 0.12 -20.44 1.40
C CYS A 101 -0.24 -21.21 2.66
N PHE A 102 -1.42 -21.81 2.67
CA PHE A 102 -1.91 -22.65 3.74
C PHE A 102 -2.19 -24.04 3.18
N ASN A 103 -1.48 -25.05 3.67
CA ASN A 103 -1.68 -26.47 3.34
C ASN A 103 -2.73 -27.14 4.25
N TYR A 104 -3.68 -26.34 4.74
CA TYR A 104 -4.78 -26.76 5.58
C TYR A 104 -6.01 -25.91 5.29
N SER A 105 -7.17 -26.39 5.73
CA SER A 105 -8.45 -25.71 5.55
C SER A 105 -8.46 -24.34 6.20
N MET A 106 -8.90 -23.35 5.45
CA MET A 106 -9.01 -21.97 5.90
C MET A 106 -10.47 -21.51 5.85
N ASN A 107 -11.05 -21.27 7.03
CA ASN A 107 -12.42 -20.77 7.17
C ASN A 107 -12.67 -19.50 6.33
N LEU A 108 -11.66 -18.64 6.16
CA LEU A 108 -11.79 -17.43 5.34
C LEU A 108 -12.12 -17.78 3.87
N THR A 109 -11.48 -18.80 3.29
CA THR A 109 -11.78 -19.23 1.91
C THR A 109 -13.22 -19.72 1.81
N ASP A 110 -13.68 -20.49 2.80
CA ASP A 110 -15.04 -21.04 2.81
C ASP A 110 -16.09 -19.93 2.98
N GLU A 111 -15.85 -18.98 3.88
CA GLU A 111 -16.72 -17.82 4.12
C GLU A 111 -16.79 -16.91 2.88
N LEU A 112 -15.67 -16.68 2.20
CA LEU A 112 -15.64 -15.92 0.94
C LEU A 112 -16.36 -16.66 -0.20
N SER A 113 -16.22 -17.98 -0.25
CA SER A 113 -16.91 -18.81 -1.25
C SER A 113 -18.43 -18.78 -1.04
N GLN A 114 -18.88 -18.83 0.21
CA GLN A 114 -20.30 -18.67 0.54
C GLN A 114 -20.81 -17.27 0.17
N ASN A 115 -20.02 -16.23 0.42
CA ASN A 115 -20.37 -14.84 0.13
C ASN A 115 -20.60 -14.56 -1.36
N CYS A 116 -19.79 -15.14 -2.24
CA CYS A 116 -19.97 -15.02 -3.70
C CYS A 116 -21.02 -15.99 -4.27
N GLY A 117 -21.68 -16.80 -3.42
CA GLY A 117 -22.72 -17.75 -3.84
C GLY A 117 -22.20 -19.09 -4.37
N ALA A 118 -20.92 -19.39 -4.26
CA ALA A 118 -20.37 -20.71 -4.59
C ALA A 118 -20.85 -21.73 -3.55
N ARG A 119 -21.89 -22.51 -3.90
CA ARG A 119 -22.37 -23.62 -3.07
C ARG A 119 -21.73 -24.93 -3.55
N SER A 120 -21.22 -25.72 -2.61
CA SER A 120 -20.80 -27.12 -2.77
C SER A 120 -19.61 -27.41 -3.72
N TYR A 121 -18.42 -26.92 -3.37
CA TYR A 121 -17.17 -27.46 -3.90
C TYR A 121 -16.43 -28.26 -2.82
N GLU A 122 -15.49 -29.10 -3.24
CA GLU A 122 -14.75 -30.00 -2.35
C GLU A 122 -14.12 -29.27 -1.16
N TYR A 123 -14.04 -29.99 -0.04
CA TYR A 123 -13.50 -29.49 1.22
C TYR A 123 -12.17 -28.79 0.97
N ASN A 124 -12.04 -27.55 1.45
CA ASN A 124 -10.81 -26.78 1.33
C ASN A 124 -9.67 -27.49 2.05
N GLN A 125 -8.73 -28.03 1.27
CA GLN A 125 -7.53 -28.70 1.78
C GLN A 125 -6.33 -27.77 1.73
N GLN A 126 -6.28 -26.87 0.74
CA GLN A 126 -5.17 -25.96 0.53
C GLN A 126 -5.67 -24.62 -0.04
N SER A 127 -5.14 -23.52 0.49
CA SER A 127 -5.48 -22.17 0.04
C SER A 127 -4.21 -21.32 -0.12
N GLY A 128 -3.98 -20.82 -1.33
CA GLY A 128 -3.01 -19.75 -1.60
C GLY A 128 -3.71 -18.41 -1.61
N TYR A 129 -3.29 -17.48 -0.77
CA TYR A 129 -3.76 -16.09 -0.76
C TYR A 129 -2.77 -15.22 -1.48
N TYR A 130 -3.26 -14.45 -2.44
CA TYR A 130 -2.49 -13.59 -3.30
C TYR A 130 -3.09 -12.18 -3.24
N PHE A 131 -2.40 -11.26 -2.56
CA PHE A 131 -2.81 -9.87 -2.47
C PHE A 131 -2.12 -9.11 -3.59
N ALA A 132 -2.86 -8.86 -4.66
CA ALA A 132 -2.36 -8.18 -5.85
C ALA A 132 -2.28 -6.67 -5.61
N ASN A 133 -1.20 -6.02 -6.06
CA ASN A 133 -1.03 -4.57 -6.02
C ASN A 133 -1.21 -3.97 -4.62
N GLU A 134 -0.46 -4.48 -3.64
CA GLU A 134 -0.46 -3.94 -2.26
C GLU A 134 -0.18 -2.41 -2.23
N ASP A 135 0.42 -1.86 -3.29
CA ASP A 135 0.74 -0.43 -3.44
C ASP A 135 -0.42 0.49 -3.89
N ASN A 136 -1.59 -0.02 -4.29
CA ASN A 136 -2.72 0.86 -4.64
C ASN A 136 -3.70 1.10 -3.48
N SER A 137 -3.53 0.42 -2.35
CA SER A 137 -4.45 0.53 -1.22
C SER A 137 -3.92 1.41 -0.09
N MET A 138 -2.61 1.72 -0.04
CA MET A 138 -2.10 2.73 0.89
C MET A 138 -2.16 4.13 0.25
N ASP A 139 -3.19 4.90 0.60
CA ASP A 139 -3.17 6.37 0.61
C ASP A 139 -3.23 7.20 -0.69
N ILE A 140 -3.87 6.75 -1.78
CA ILE A 140 -4.21 7.69 -2.88
C ILE A 140 -5.38 8.65 -2.49
N ASN A 141 -6.11 8.36 -1.40
CA ASN A 141 -7.13 9.26 -0.86
C ASN A 141 -6.68 10.13 0.32
N PHE A 142 -5.41 10.07 0.76
CA PHE A 142 -4.94 10.92 1.87
C PHE A 142 -4.09 12.13 1.45
N LEU A 143 -3.56 12.23 0.22
CA LEU A 143 -2.73 13.37 -0.18
C LEU A 143 -2.85 13.80 -1.66
N SER A 144 -4.06 13.78 -2.24
CA SER A 144 -4.34 14.48 -3.51
C SER A 144 -4.16 16.01 -3.44
N ASN A 145 -3.89 16.58 -2.26
CA ASN A 145 -3.54 18.00 -2.08
C ASN A 145 -2.08 18.24 -1.66
N GLY A 146 -1.24 17.20 -1.57
CA GLY A 146 0.17 17.34 -1.17
C GLY A 146 1.15 17.64 -2.31
N GLY A 147 0.91 17.04 -3.48
CA GLY A 147 1.82 17.12 -4.64
C GLY A 147 1.81 18.48 -5.36
N VAL A 148 0.77 19.29 -5.19
CA VAL A 148 0.69 20.63 -5.79
C VAL A 148 1.47 21.66 -4.99
N LEU A 149 1.82 21.38 -3.73
CA LEU A 149 2.53 22.32 -2.87
C LEU A 149 4.05 22.22 -3.01
N VAL A 150 4.61 21.01 -3.15
CA VAL A 150 6.08 20.81 -3.15
C VAL A 150 6.78 21.43 -4.37
N GLY A 151 6.04 21.72 -5.45
CA GLY A 151 6.55 22.39 -6.65
C GLY A 151 5.86 23.72 -7.00
N SER A 152 5.02 24.27 -6.11
CA SER A 152 4.28 25.50 -6.41
C SER A 152 5.19 26.73 -6.29
N PRO A 153 5.16 27.66 -7.28
CA PRO A 153 5.89 28.93 -7.20
C PRO A 153 5.50 29.77 -5.99
N ALA A 154 4.31 29.56 -5.42
CA ALA A 154 3.89 30.23 -4.19
C ALA A 154 4.72 29.78 -2.97
N LEU A 155 5.08 28.50 -2.88
CA LEU A 155 5.86 27.98 -1.75
C LEU A 155 7.31 28.48 -1.78
N PHE A 156 7.87 28.62 -2.98
CA PHE A 156 9.16 29.29 -3.17
C PHE A 156 9.12 30.75 -2.68
N LEU A 157 8.06 31.50 -3.02
CA LEU A 157 7.89 32.88 -2.54
C LEU A 157 7.75 32.93 -1.01
N TYR A 158 6.99 32.04 -0.39
CA TYR A 158 6.87 31.99 1.08
C TYR A 158 8.19 31.66 1.77
N LEU A 159 8.98 30.73 1.23
CA LEU A 159 10.30 30.41 1.76
C LEU A 159 11.27 31.59 1.64
N VAL A 160 11.26 32.30 0.51
CA VAL A 160 12.08 33.50 0.30
C VAL A 160 11.68 34.62 1.27
N VAL A 161 10.37 34.87 1.44
CA VAL A 161 9.89 35.89 2.38
C VAL A 161 10.24 35.52 3.83
N SER A 162 10.07 34.25 4.21
CA SER A 162 10.45 33.79 5.55
C SER A 162 11.95 33.91 5.81
N LEU A 163 12.79 33.59 4.82
CA LEU A 163 14.24 33.75 4.90
C LEU A 163 14.63 35.23 5.07
N LEU A 164 14.00 36.13 4.29
CA LEU A 164 14.24 37.56 4.40
C LEU A 164 13.83 38.11 5.76
N MET A 165 12.69 37.68 6.30
CA MET A 165 12.26 38.08 7.65
C MET A 165 13.26 37.62 8.72
N VAL A 166 13.75 36.38 8.63
CA VAL A 166 14.77 35.86 9.56
C VAL A 166 16.09 36.64 9.43
N LEU A 167 16.52 36.97 8.22
CA LEU A 167 17.71 37.80 8.00
C LEU A 167 17.52 39.22 8.55
N ILE A 168 16.37 39.84 8.35
CA ILE A 168 16.07 41.17 8.91
C ILE A 168 16.09 41.11 10.44
N LEU A 169 15.53 40.07 11.05
CA LEU A 169 15.55 39.89 12.50
C LEU A 169 16.98 39.69 13.01
N LEU A 170 17.79 38.84 12.37
CA LEU A 170 19.21 38.64 12.71
C LEU A 170 20.02 39.92 12.59
N TRP A 171 19.79 40.71 11.53
CA TRP A 171 20.45 42.01 11.34
C TRP A 171 20.00 43.03 12.39
N SER A 172 18.73 43.01 12.78
CA SER A 172 18.22 43.89 13.84
C SER A 172 18.82 43.53 15.21
N ASP A 173 19.03 42.25 15.48
CA ASP A 173 19.63 41.77 16.73
C ASP A 173 21.14 42.07 16.77
N LEU A 174 21.85 41.88 15.65
CA LEU A 174 23.24 42.33 15.47
C LEU A 174 23.38 43.84 15.65
N ARG A 175 22.48 44.64 15.05
CA ARG A 175 22.46 46.10 15.19
C ARG A 175 22.15 46.53 16.62
N MET A 176 21.25 45.82 17.31
CA MET A 176 20.96 46.04 18.73
C MET A 176 22.17 45.69 19.61
N GLN A 177 22.92 44.64 19.30
CA GLN A 177 24.17 44.34 20.01
C GLN A 177 25.24 45.41 19.81
N ASP A 178 25.36 45.99 18.61
CA ASP A 178 26.31 47.06 18.33
C ASP A 178 25.91 48.39 19.00
N THR A 179 24.62 48.72 19.07
CA THR A 179 24.15 49.89 19.84
C THR A 179 24.31 49.71 21.34
N TRP A 180 24.08 48.49 21.88
CA TRP A 180 24.33 48.20 23.29
C TRP A 180 25.82 48.23 23.65
N LYS A 181 26.72 47.77 22.75
CA LYS A 181 28.18 47.92 22.94
C LYS A 181 28.60 49.39 22.89
N GLY A 182 28.05 50.18 21.97
CA GLY A 182 28.30 51.62 21.90
C GLY A 182 27.82 52.38 23.14
N LEU A 183 26.65 52.03 23.68
CA LEU A 183 26.10 52.63 24.90
C LEU A 183 26.92 52.25 26.15
N LYS A 184 27.46 51.02 26.20
CA LYS A 184 28.34 50.56 27.28
C LYS A 184 29.69 51.28 27.29
N ILE A 185 30.22 51.64 26.11
CA ILE A 185 31.44 52.44 25.99
C ILE A 185 31.20 53.88 26.45
N LEU A 186 30.05 54.48 26.09
CA LEU A 186 29.68 55.82 26.56
C LEU A 186 29.50 55.89 28.09
N HIS A 187 28.86 54.88 28.69
CA HIS A 187 28.69 54.83 30.15
C HIS A 187 30.02 54.61 30.91
N SER A 188 30.99 53.93 30.29
CA SER A 188 32.33 53.73 30.88
C SER A 188 33.22 54.98 30.74
N VAL A 189 33.02 55.81 29.71
CA VAL A 189 33.72 57.09 29.53
C VAL A 189 33.17 58.18 30.46
N GLU A 190 31.87 58.10 30.80
CA GLU A 190 31.24 59.07 31.72
C GLU A 190 31.61 58.81 33.20
N GLU A 191 31.87 57.55 33.59
CA GLU A 191 32.38 57.22 34.94
C GLU A 191 33.87 57.57 35.13
N GLU A 192 34.71 57.55 34.09
CA GLU A 192 36.12 57.98 34.17
C GLU A 192 36.30 59.51 34.12
N GLY A 193 35.26 60.28 33.80
CA GLY A 193 35.26 61.75 33.78
C GLY A 193 34.77 62.42 35.07
N ALA A 194 34.28 61.66 36.04
CA ALA A 194 33.71 62.18 37.29
C ALA A 194 34.66 62.08 38.51
N GLU A 195 35.84 61.48 38.34
CA GLU A 195 36.97 61.53 39.30
C GLU A 195 38.14 62.33 38.71
N ASN A 196 37.98 63.65 38.63
CA ASN A 196 39.08 64.64 38.68
C ASN A 196 38.54 66.04 39.00
#